data_AF-A0A9D7UFL0-F1
#
_entry.id   AF-A0A9D7UFL0-F1
#
_cell.length_a   1.000
_cell.length_b   1.000
_cell.length_c   1.000
_cell.angle_alpha   90.00
_cell.angle_beta   90.00
_cell.angle_gamma   90.00
#
_symmetry.space_group_name_H-M   'P 1'
#
loop_
_entity.id
_entity.type
_entity.pdbx_description
1 polymer ?
#
loop_
_entity_poly.entity_id
_entity_poly.type
_entity_poly.pdbx_seq_one_letter_code
_entity_poly.pdbx_strand_id
1 'polypeptide(L)'
;MVSALRLDMHNHLKVAKRMPFRLRDAERFARTLLRRGLHGGAVTEHFHAQGFWRMYASLAAHHEYKAGRFEIGGALFFSGAELTLAEKIDVLIIAPLHELRRLDDAFGAALSEGHHPTALEFADTVEALRLRALKIAAHPMRPGRSIHRLDATLLERMFDAVEINARFAADDEAEVRAFAARTGTPLTGGSDAHVWLQAGAAWTEIDAEADTFEALSGAVSVGRCRAVVHHEAAELCESGAEWKAALKAAHYAFPAGAPSDDAGEFAHI
;
A
#
# COMPACT_ATOMS: atom_id res chain seq x y z
N MET A 1 28.83 1.04 4.31
CA MET A 1 27.62 0.20 4.38
C MET A 1 26.46 1.06 3.95
N VAL A 2 25.74 0.66 2.89
CA VAL A 2 24.47 1.32 2.56
C VAL A 2 23.51 0.98 3.71
N SER A 3 22.92 1.99 4.35
CA SER A 3 21.92 1.76 5.39
C SER A 3 20.68 1.13 4.76
N ALA A 4 20.09 0.13 5.43
CA ALA A 4 18.86 -0.51 4.96
C ALA A 4 17.77 0.54 4.68
N LEU A 5 17.05 0.37 3.56
CA LEU A 5 15.86 1.16 3.26
C LEU A 5 14.81 0.89 4.35
N ARG A 6 14.04 1.91 4.69
CA ARG A 6 13.00 1.86 5.73
C ARG A 6 11.73 2.39 5.13
N LEU A 7 10.84 1.49 4.74
CA LEU A 7 9.68 1.81 3.92
C LEU A 7 8.40 1.30 4.57
N ASP A 8 7.41 2.16 4.68
CA ASP A 8 6.05 1.74 4.99
C ASP A 8 5.41 1.13 3.73
N MET A 9 5.17 -0.18 3.71
CA MET A 9 4.80 -0.88 2.48
C MET A 9 3.29 -0.90 2.19
N HIS A 10 2.47 -0.26 3.04
CA HIS A 10 1.01 -0.23 2.87
C HIS A 10 0.46 1.16 3.25
N ASN A 11 0.19 2.00 2.25
CA ASN A 11 -0.37 3.34 2.46
C ASN A 11 -1.41 3.70 1.39
N HIS A 12 -2.46 4.37 1.83
CA HIS A 12 -3.49 4.98 0.99
C HIS A 12 -3.35 6.51 1.05
N LEU A 13 -3.05 7.11 -0.09
CA LEU A 13 -2.95 8.58 -0.18
C LEU A 13 -4.32 9.25 -0.29
N LYS A 14 -5.40 8.48 -0.46
CA LYS A 14 -6.78 8.94 -0.31
C LYS A 14 -7.31 8.55 1.06
N VAL A 15 -8.05 9.47 1.68
CA VAL A 15 -8.76 9.22 2.94
C VAL A 15 -9.77 8.08 2.81
N ALA A 16 -10.43 7.95 1.65
CA ALA A 16 -11.36 6.87 1.34
C ALA A 16 -11.51 6.68 -0.18
N LYS A 17 -11.92 5.47 -0.60
CA LYS A 17 -12.11 5.09 -2.02
C LYS A 17 -12.88 6.11 -2.87
N ARG A 18 -13.89 6.78 -2.31
CA ARG A 18 -14.77 7.75 -3.01
C ARG A 18 -14.38 9.22 -2.81
N MET A 19 -13.44 9.51 -1.91
CA MET A 19 -13.00 10.89 -1.69
C MET A 19 -11.95 11.28 -2.74
N PRO A 20 -11.87 12.55 -3.18
CA PRO A 20 -10.85 12.98 -4.12
C PRO A 20 -9.44 12.86 -3.53
N PHE A 21 -8.46 12.56 -4.37
CA PHE A 21 -7.05 12.66 -4.00
C PHE A 21 -6.66 14.13 -3.84
N ARG A 22 -5.77 14.43 -2.89
CA ARG A 22 -5.22 15.78 -2.67
C ARG A 22 -3.70 15.69 -2.54
N LEU A 23 -2.98 16.43 -3.39
CA LEU A 23 -1.51 16.44 -3.40
C LEU A 23 -0.91 16.81 -2.04
N ARG A 24 -1.49 17.82 -1.36
CA ARG A 24 -1.07 18.26 -0.03
C ARG A 24 -1.12 17.15 1.03
N ASP A 25 -2.03 16.19 0.89
CA ASP A 25 -2.15 15.08 1.83
C ASP A 25 -0.99 14.09 1.61
N ALA A 26 -0.60 13.84 0.37
CA ALA A 26 0.58 13.04 0.02
C ALA A 26 1.89 13.68 0.54
N GLU A 27 2.05 14.99 0.40
CA GLU A 27 3.20 15.70 0.97
C GLU A 27 3.23 15.66 2.50
N ARG A 28 2.05 15.68 3.15
CA ARG A 28 1.95 15.53 4.62
C ARG A 28 2.32 14.12 5.07
N PHE A 29 1.96 13.10 4.28
CA PHE A 29 2.45 11.73 4.44
C PHE A 29 3.97 11.67 4.35
N ALA A 30 4.56 12.19 3.27
CA ALA A 30 6.01 12.25 3.07
C ALA A 30 6.75 12.85 4.27
N ARG A 31 6.33 14.06 4.69
CA ARG A 31 6.93 14.74 5.86
C ARG A 31 6.78 13.96 7.15
N THR A 32 5.73 13.14 7.29
CA THR A 32 5.52 12.33 8.50
C THR A 32 6.44 11.12 8.53
N LEU A 33 6.55 10.40 7.41
CA LEU A 33 7.46 9.27 7.27
C LEU A 33 8.91 9.69 7.52
N LEU A 34 9.37 10.79 6.90
CA LEU A 34 10.72 11.32 7.12
C LEU A 34 10.97 11.71 8.58
N ARG A 35 10.03 12.38 9.24
CA ARG A 35 10.13 12.74 10.68
C ARG A 35 10.19 11.52 11.60
N ARG A 36 9.65 10.39 11.16
CA ARG A 36 9.71 9.09 11.86
C ARG A 36 10.97 8.28 11.49
N GLY A 37 11.89 8.84 10.72
CA GLY A 37 13.15 8.19 10.33
C GLY A 37 12.98 7.11 9.26
N LEU A 38 11.88 7.15 8.50
CA LEU A 38 11.66 6.31 7.33
C LEU A 38 12.16 7.04 6.08
N HIS A 39 12.54 6.27 5.06
CA HIS A 39 12.94 6.80 3.77
C HIS A 39 11.74 7.05 2.84
N GLY A 40 10.58 6.48 3.14
CA GLY A 40 9.36 6.62 2.35
C GLY A 40 8.41 5.44 2.52
N GLY A 41 7.70 5.06 1.46
CA GLY A 41 6.74 3.97 1.50
C GLY A 41 6.27 3.52 0.11
N ALA A 42 5.24 2.68 0.08
CA ALA A 42 4.53 2.31 -1.14
C ALA A 42 3.16 2.98 -1.19
N VAL A 43 2.77 3.48 -2.36
CA VAL A 43 1.43 3.98 -2.65
C VAL A 43 0.57 2.79 -3.05
N THR A 44 -0.11 2.18 -2.09
CA THR A 44 -0.97 1.01 -2.29
C THR A 44 -2.43 1.41 -2.22
N GLU A 45 -2.79 2.49 -2.90
CA GLU A 45 -4.18 2.91 -2.98
C GLU A 45 -5.05 1.76 -3.49
N HIS A 46 -6.31 1.69 -3.05
CA HIS A 46 -7.19 0.63 -3.51
C HIS A 46 -7.32 0.72 -5.03
N PHE A 47 -7.06 -0.38 -5.75
CA PHE A 47 -7.16 -0.42 -7.21
C PHE A 47 -8.52 0.11 -7.67
N HIS A 48 -9.59 -0.33 -6.99
CA HIS A 48 -10.99 0.02 -7.20
C HIS A 48 -11.38 1.45 -6.76
N ALA A 49 -10.43 2.30 -6.34
CA ALA A 49 -10.74 3.65 -5.87
C ALA A 49 -11.13 4.57 -7.04
N GLN A 50 -12.11 5.44 -6.80
CA GLN A 50 -12.51 6.42 -7.79
C GLN A 50 -11.33 7.35 -8.14
N GLY A 51 -10.98 7.42 -9.41
CA GLY A 51 -9.86 8.22 -9.88
C GLY A 51 -8.50 7.66 -9.48
N PHE A 52 -8.34 6.34 -9.34
CA PHE A 52 -7.06 5.67 -9.10
C PHE A 52 -5.96 6.19 -10.04
N TRP A 53 -6.20 6.16 -11.36
CA TRP A 53 -5.22 6.68 -12.33
C TRP A 53 -5.08 8.19 -12.34
N ARG A 54 -6.14 8.93 -11.96
CA ARG A 54 -6.06 10.39 -11.81
C ARG A 54 -5.13 10.80 -10.66
N MET A 55 -5.07 10.00 -9.59
CA MET A 55 -4.08 10.19 -8.52
C MET A 55 -2.67 10.05 -9.06
N TYR A 56 -2.35 8.96 -9.77
CA TYR A 56 -1.01 8.78 -10.33
C TYR A 56 -0.64 9.83 -11.39
N ALA A 57 -1.60 10.25 -12.22
CA ALA A 57 -1.39 11.35 -13.15
C ALA A 57 -1.08 12.66 -12.41
N SER A 58 -1.78 12.94 -11.30
CA SER A 58 -1.50 14.11 -10.46
C SER A 58 -0.12 14.02 -9.82
N LEU A 59 0.29 12.87 -9.30
CA LEU A 59 1.65 12.68 -8.77
C LEU A 59 2.72 12.90 -9.84
N ALA A 60 2.56 12.30 -11.03
CA ALA A 60 3.51 12.42 -12.14
C ALA A 60 3.62 13.85 -12.71
N ALA A 61 2.57 14.66 -12.57
CA ALA A 61 2.60 16.06 -12.98
C ALA A 61 3.41 16.95 -12.01
N HIS A 62 3.62 16.52 -10.76
CA HIS A 62 4.23 17.35 -9.70
C HIS A 62 5.54 16.78 -9.13
N HIS A 63 5.81 15.50 -9.36
CA HIS A 63 6.95 14.79 -8.77
C HIS A 63 7.67 13.96 -9.82
N GLU A 64 8.99 13.87 -9.72
CA GLU A 64 9.79 13.00 -10.60
C GLU A 64 9.40 11.53 -10.34
N TYR A 65 9.12 10.81 -11.42
CA TYR A 65 8.93 9.36 -11.40
C TYR A 65 10.10 8.67 -12.08
N LYS A 66 10.84 7.87 -11.32
CA LYS A 66 12.02 7.16 -11.80
C LYS A 66 12.18 5.83 -11.08
N ALA A 67 12.64 4.81 -11.80
CA ALA A 67 12.95 3.49 -11.24
C ALA A 67 11.83 2.85 -10.39
N GLY A 68 10.57 3.08 -10.77
CA GLY A 68 9.41 2.50 -10.08
C GLY A 68 8.88 3.31 -8.88
N ARG A 69 9.42 4.50 -8.61
CA ARG A 69 9.04 5.35 -7.48
C ARG A 69 8.91 6.82 -7.84
N PHE A 70 8.13 7.54 -7.05
CA PHE A 70 8.09 8.99 -6.99
C PHE A 70 9.04 9.51 -5.90
N GLU A 71 9.56 10.73 -6.09
CA GLU A 71 10.17 11.49 -5.00
C GLU A 71 9.22 12.62 -4.55
N ILE A 72 8.65 12.49 -3.35
CA ILE A 72 7.67 13.42 -2.80
C ILE A 72 8.28 14.05 -1.56
N GLY A 73 8.69 15.32 -1.64
CA GLY A 73 9.28 16.04 -0.51
C GLY A 73 10.49 15.34 0.12
N GLY A 74 11.30 14.66 -0.69
CA GLY A 74 12.48 13.87 -0.27
C GLY A 74 12.17 12.44 0.17
N ALA A 75 10.90 12.04 0.26
CA ALA A 75 10.50 10.66 0.56
C ALA A 75 10.32 9.84 -0.72
N LEU A 76 10.72 8.57 -0.66
CA LEU A 76 10.64 7.62 -1.77
C LEU A 76 9.28 6.89 -1.76
N PHE A 77 8.44 7.12 -2.76
CA PHE A 77 7.12 6.49 -2.87
C PHE A 77 7.05 5.51 -4.04
N PHE A 78 7.21 4.22 -3.76
CA PHE A 78 7.08 3.15 -4.75
C PHE A 78 5.63 3.05 -5.23
N SER A 79 5.43 2.95 -6.55
CA SER A 79 4.09 2.77 -7.09
C SER A 79 3.55 1.38 -6.76
N GLY A 80 2.27 1.31 -6.43
CA GLY A 80 1.57 0.06 -6.20
C GLY A 80 0.05 0.20 -6.21
N ALA A 81 -0.63 -0.83 -5.72
CA ALA A 81 -2.06 -0.85 -5.51
C ALA A 81 -2.41 -1.88 -4.43
N GLU A 82 -3.52 -1.69 -3.73
CA GLU A 82 -4.19 -2.76 -2.99
C GLU A 82 -5.36 -3.30 -3.83
N LEU A 83 -5.28 -4.56 -4.23
CA LEU A 83 -6.32 -5.27 -4.96
C LEU A 83 -7.11 -6.16 -4.00
N THR A 84 -8.40 -5.89 -3.88
CA THR A 84 -9.38 -6.82 -3.29
C THR A 84 -9.81 -7.87 -4.33
N LEU A 85 -9.59 -9.14 -4.03
CA LEU A 85 -10.07 -10.29 -4.83
C LEU A 85 -11.52 -10.65 -4.50
N ALA A 86 -12.15 -11.46 -5.35
CA ALA A 86 -13.54 -11.92 -5.18
C ALA A 86 -13.77 -12.68 -3.85
N GLU A 87 -12.77 -13.40 -3.37
CA GLU A 87 -12.73 -14.15 -2.11
C GLU A 87 -12.65 -13.24 -0.87
N LYS A 88 -12.59 -11.91 -1.10
CA LYS A 88 -12.46 -10.83 -0.12
C LYS A 88 -11.10 -10.77 0.57
N ILE A 89 -10.07 -11.27 -0.11
CA ILE A 89 -8.66 -11.14 0.28
C ILE A 89 -8.07 -9.91 -0.39
N ASP A 90 -7.22 -9.19 0.33
CA ASP A 90 -6.50 -8.04 -0.21
C ASP A 90 -5.04 -8.42 -0.52
N VAL A 91 -4.55 -7.94 -1.66
CA VAL A 91 -3.19 -8.16 -2.15
C VAL A 91 -2.55 -6.80 -2.40
N LEU A 92 -1.39 -6.53 -1.79
CA LEU A 92 -0.57 -5.40 -2.20
C LEU A 92 0.23 -5.80 -3.43
N ILE A 93 0.17 -4.96 -4.44
CA ILE A 93 0.91 -5.13 -5.70
C ILE A 93 1.81 -3.90 -5.82
N ILE A 94 3.09 -4.05 -5.52
CA ILE A 94 4.08 -3.00 -5.70
C ILE A 94 4.75 -3.25 -7.04
N ALA A 95 4.62 -2.32 -7.97
CA ALA A 95 5.10 -2.47 -9.33
C ALA A 95 5.24 -1.10 -10.02
N PRO A 96 6.08 -0.99 -11.07
CA PRO A 96 6.12 0.19 -11.91
C PRO A 96 4.75 0.50 -12.54
N LEU A 97 4.46 1.78 -12.80
CA LEU A 97 3.14 2.20 -13.30
C LEU A 97 2.72 1.51 -14.60
N HIS A 98 3.67 1.19 -15.48
CA HIS A 98 3.38 0.46 -16.72
C HIS A 98 2.96 -0.99 -16.46
N GLU A 99 3.50 -1.65 -15.42
CA GLU A 99 3.07 -2.99 -15.02
C GLU A 99 1.69 -2.94 -14.34
N LEU A 100 1.44 -1.95 -13.48
CA LEU A 100 0.10 -1.74 -12.92
C LEU A 100 -0.94 -1.49 -14.02
N ARG A 101 -0.59 -0.76 -15.08
CA ARG A 101 -1.46 -0.55 -16.25
C ARG A 101 -1.72 -1.86 -16.99
N ARG A 102 -0.67 -2.64 -17.27
CA ARG A 102 -0.79 -3.95 -17.91
C ARG A 102 -1.72 -4.88 -17.13
N LEU A 103 -1.65 -4.85 -15.79
CA LEU A 103 -2.53 -5.63 -14.94
C LEU A 103 -3.98 -5.11 -14.93
N ASP A 104 -4.17 -3.79 -14.88
CA ASP A 104 -5.51 -3.16 -14.93
C ASP A 104 -6.28 -3.57 -16.19
N ASP A 105 -5.60 -3.59 -17.33
CA ASP A 105 -6.18 -3.86 -18.65
C ASP A 105 -6.29 -5.36 -18.98
N ALA A 106 -5.85 -6.25 -18.07
CA ALA A 106 -5.70 -7.68 -18.36
C ALA A 106 -7.00 -8.49 -18.29
N PHE A 107 -8.04 -7.92 -17.67
CA PHE A 107 -9.31 -8.60 -17.40
C PHE A 107 -10.42 -8.09 -18.33
N GLY A 108 -11.58 -8.77 -18.35
CA GLY A 108 -12.72 -8.35 -19.17
C GLY A 108 -13.29 -6.97 -18.81
N ALA A 109 -12.99 -6.48 -17.61
CA ALA A 109 -13.22 -5.10 -17.17
C ALA A 109 -12.03 -4.64 -16.33
N ALA A 110 -11.74 -3.34 -16.35
CA ALA A 110 -10.59 -2.80 -15.63
C ALA A 110 -10.75 -2.96 -14.11
N LEU A 111 -9.66 -3.31 -13.42
CA LEU A 111 -9.62 -3.36 -11.96
C LEU A 111 -9.96 -1.99 -11.35
N SER A 112 -9.47 -0.93 -11.97
CA SER A 112 -9.73 0.46 -11.57
C SER A 112 -11.18 0.91 -11.78
N GLU A 113 -11.97 0.14 -12.52
CA GLU A 113 -13.40 0.33 -12.72
C GLU A 113 -14.26 -0.60 -11.84
N GLY A 114 -13.65 -1.24 -10.84
CA GLY A 114 -14.35 -2.02 -9.83
C GLY A 114 -14.43 -3.52 -10.12
N HIS A 115 -13.67 -4.04 -11.09
CA HIS A 115 -13.57 -5.47 -11.33
C HIS A 115 -12.76 -6.16 -10.22
N HIS A 116 -13.34 -7.21 -9.63
CA HIS A 116 -12.73 -8.05 -8.61
C HIS A 116 -12.47 -9.45 -9.18
N PRO A 117 -11.26 -9.77 -9.67
CA PRO A 117 -10.95 -11.10 -10.17
C PRO A 117 -10.92 -12.11 -9.01
N THR A 118 -11.16 -13.38 -9.32
CA THR A 118 -10.87 -14.48 -8.40
C THR A 118 -9.36 -14.61 -8.17
N ALA A 119 -8.99 -15.27 -7.07
CA ALA A 119 -7.60 -15.55 -6.76
C ALA A 119 -6.90 -16.35 -7.86
N LEU A 120 -7.60 -17.32 -8.46
CA LEU A 120 -7.08 -18.11 -9.58
C LEU A 120 -6.88 -17.25 -10.83
N GLU A 121 -7.87 -16.45 -11.24
CA GLU A 121 -7.73 -15.55 -12.39
C GLU A 121 -6.59 -14.56 -12.20
N PHE A 122 -6.43 -14.00 -11.00
CA PHE A 122 -5.31 -13.13 -10.67
C PHE A 122 -3.96 -13.85 -10.81
N ALA A 123 -3.82 -15.03 -10.21
CA ALA A 123 -2.57 -15.81 -10.26
C ALA A 123 -2.18 -16.14 -11.70
N ASP A 124 -3.12 -16.70 -12.48
CA ASP A 124 -2.89 -17.09 -13.86
C ASP A 124 -2.58 -15.88 -14.75
N THR A 125 -3.23 -14.73 -14.50
CA THR A 125 -2.96 -13.48 -15.24
C THR A 125 -1.57 -12.93 -14.95
N VAL A 126 -1.16 -12.88 -13.68
CA VAL A 126 0.18 -12.44 -13.28
C VAL A 126 1.26 -13.30 -13.94
N GLU A 127 1.09 -14.62 -13.92
CA GLU A 127 2.00 -15.58 -14.55
C GLU A 127 2.04 -15.43 -16.07
N ALA A 128 0.88 -15.34 -16.73
CA ALA A 128 0.77 -15.18 -18.17
C ALA A 128 1.41 -13.89 -18.67
N LEU A 129 1.22 -12.78 -17.93
CA LEU A 129 1.85 -11.50 -18.23
C LEU A 129 3.34 -11.47 -17.89
N ARG A 130 3.85 -12.43 -17.12
CA ARG A 130 5.17 -12.36 -16.48
C ARG A 130 5.35 -11.02 -15.78
N LEU A 131 4.34 -10.64 -15.00
CA LEU A 131 4.22 -9.31 -14.43
C LEU A 131 5.40 -9.04 -13.49
N ARG A 132 6.05 -7.89 -13.66
CA ARG A 132 7.15 -7.47 -12.78
C ARG A 132 6.55 -6.76 -11.57
N ALA A 133 6.10 -7.55 -10.60
CA ALA A 133 5.42 -7.06 -9.40
C ALA A 133 5.81 -7.84 -8.15
N LEU A 134 5.96 -7.12 -7.04
CA LEU A 134 6.03 -7.68 -5.70
C LEU A 134 4.61 -7.78 -5.14
N LYS A 135 4.19 -9.00 -4.79
CA LYS A 135 2.84 -9.36 -4.36
C LYS A 135 2.88 -9.74 -2.88
N ILE A 136 2.13 -9.01 -2.06
CA ILE A 136 2.14 -9.17 -0.61
C ILE A 136 0.72 -9.51 -0.14
N ALA A 137 0.57 -10.54 0.67
CA ALA A 137 -0.70 -10.82 1.33
C ALA A 137 -0.98 -9.73 2.38
N ALA A 138 -1.96 -8.86 2.11
CA ALA A 138 -2.29 -7.73 2.98
C ALA A 138 -3.10 -8.20 4.19
N HIS A 139 -2.75 -7.73 5.39
CA HIS A 139 -3.40 -8.02 6.68
C HIS A 139 -4.01 -9.45 6.72
N PRO A 140 -3.17 -10.49 6.59
CA PRO A 140 -3.57 -11.82 6.13
C PRO A 140 -4.47 -12.58 7.11
N MET A 141 -4.46 -12.24 8.40
CA MET A 141 -5.30 -12.88 9.41
C MET A 141 -6.53 -12.04 9.78
N ARG A 142 -6.75 -10.94 9.06
CA ARG A 142 -7.89 -10.04 9.31
C ARG A 142 -9.21 -10.81 9.32
N PRO A 143 -10.00 -10.70 10.41
CA PRO A 143 -11.31 -11.35 10.49
C PRO A 143 -12.21 -10.99 9.31
N GLY A 144 -12.81 -12.01 8.70
CA GLY A 144 -13.69 -11.87 7.53
C GLY A 144 -12.98 -11.66 6.18
N ARG A 145 -11.64 -11.55 6.16
CA ARG A 145 -10.81 -11.36 4.96
C ARG A 145 -9.53 -12.22 4.96
N SER A 146 -9.45 -13.18 5.88
CA SER A 146 -8.27 -14.01 6.07
C SER A 146 -7.86 -14.79 4.82
N ILE A 147 -6.55 -14.92 4.63
CA ILE A 147 -5.92 -15.70 3.56
C ILE A 147 -6.29 -17.19 3.61
N HIS A 148 -6.73 -17.71 4.75
CA HIS A 148 -7.18 -19.10 4.91
C HIS A 148 -8.44 -19.45 4.11
N ARG A 149 -9.03 -18.47 3.41
CA ARG A 149 -10.09 -18.68 2.42
C ARG A 149 -9.58 -19.25 1.10
N LEU A 150 -8.27 -19.18 0.84
CA LEU A 150 -7.64 -19.80 -0.33
C LEU A 150 -7.22 -21.23 -0.03
N ASP A 151 -7.18 -22.06 -1.07
CA ASP A 151 -6.50 -23.33 -0.98
C ASP A 151 -4.97 -23.14 -0.85
N ALA A 152 -4.31 -24.15 -0.30
CA ALA A 152 -2.88 -24.10 -0.05
C ALA A 152 -2.04 -23.88 -1.32
N THR A 153 -2.48 -24.40 -2.46
CA THR A 153 -1.72 -24.30 -3.71
C THR A 153 -1.73 -22.88 -4.28
N LEU A 154 -2.84 -22.16 -4.15
CA LEU A 154 -2.92 -20.75 -4.52
C LEU A 154 -2.10 -19.88 -3.57
N LEU A 155 -2.09 -20.17 -2.27
CA LEU A 155 -1.30 -19.41 -1.29
C LEU A 155 0.19 -19.40 -1.62
N GLU A 156 0.75 -20.54 -2.02
CA GLU A 156 2.17 -20.67 -2.38
C GLU A 156 2.51 -19.97 -3.71
N ARG A 157 1.55 -19.90 -4.64
CA ARG A 157 1.76 -19.29 -5.97
C ARG A 157 1.63 -17.77 -5.99
N MET A 158 0.76 -17.21 -5.15
CA MET A 158 0.30 -15.83 -5.33
C MET A 158 1.19 -14.77 -4.66
N PHE A 159 1.89 -15.13 -3.58
CA PHE A 159 2.50 -14.15 -2.69
C PHE A 159 4.02 -14.32 -2.58
N ASP A 160 4.73 -13.22 -2.78
CA ASP A 160 6.18 -13.12 -2.56
C ASP A 160 6.50 -12.76 -1.10
N ALA A 161 5.54 -12.17 -0.38
CA ALA A 161 5.68 -11.80 1.02
C ALA A 161 4.31 -11.77 1.74
N VAL A 162 4.35 -11.67 3.07
CA VAL A 162 3.19 -11.55 3.95
C VAL A 162 3.32 -10.29 4.81
N GLU A 163 2.23 -9.56 5.00
CA GLU A 163 2.22 -8.32 5.76
C GLU A 163 2.01 -8.55 7.27
N ILE A 164 2.84 -7.93 8.11
CA ILE A 164 2.51 -7.56 9.49
C ILE A 164 1.89 -6.17 9.45
N ASN A 165 0.58 -6.11 9.61
CA ASN A 165 -0.17 -4.88 9.50
C ASN A 165 -0.27 -4.18 10.87
N ALA A 166 0.06 -2.88 10.91
CA ALA A 166 0.10 -2.12 12.16
C ALA A 166 -1.20 -2.16 12.97
N ARG A 167 -2.35 -2.23 12.28
CA ARG A 167 -3.67 -2.22 12.92
C ARG A 167 -3.98 -3.51 13.68
N PHE A 168 -3.48 -4.64 13.19
CA PHE A 168 -3.82 -5.96 13.71
C PHE A 168 -2.65 -6.61 14.48
N ALA A 169 -1.46 -6.01 14.44
CA ALA A 169 -0.25 -6.58 15.03
C ALA A 169 -0.39 -6.93 16.53
N ALA A 170 -1.18 -6.17 17.30
CA ALA A 170 -1.43 -6.49 18.71
C ALA A 170 -2.19 -7.82 18.90
N ASP A 171 -3.00 -8.21 17.92
CA ASP A 171 -3.89 -9.37 17.97
C ASP A 171 -3.32 -10.58 17.20
N ASP A 172 -2.74 -10.36 16.01
CA ASP A 172 -2.44 -11.43 15.05
C ASP A 172 -0.96 -11.60 14.67
N GLU A 173 -0.04 -10.76 15.17
CA GLU A 173 1.36 -10.78 14.73
C GLU A 173 2.01 -12.16 14.90
N ALA A 174 1.74 -12.84 16.02
CA ALA A 174 2.27 -14.17 16.28
C ALA A 174 1.76 -15.21 15.27
N GLU A 175 0.48 -15.12 14.87
CA GLU A 175 -0.13 -16.01 13.89
C GLU A 175 0.44 -15.75 12.48
N VAL A 176 0.59 -14.48 12.10
CA VAL A 176 1.23 -14.06 10.85
C VAL A 176 2.66 -14.58 10.76
N ARG A 177 3.46 -14.40 11.83
CA ARG A 177 4.84 -14.89 11.89
C ARG A 177 4.90 -16.41 11.82
N ALA A 178 4.00 -17.11 12.50
CA ALA A 178 3.93 -18.56 12.42
C ALA A 178 3.54 -19.04 11.01
N PHE A 179 2.63 -18.34 10.33
CA PHE A 179 2.29 -18.63 8.94
C PHE A 179 3.51 -18.46 8.02
N ALA A 180 4.16 -17.29 8.06
CA ALA A 180 5.35 -17.00 7.27
C ALA A 180 6.49 -18.01 7.51
N ALA A 181 6.72 -18.41 8.77
CA ALA A 181 7.72 -19.42 9.10
C ALA A 181 7.38 -20.80 8.52
N ARG A 182 6.10 -21.19 8.50
CA ARG A 182 5.66 -22.47 7.92
C ARG A 182 5.77 -22.49 6.40
N THR A 183 5.48 -21.37 5.73
CA THR A 183 5.49 -21.28 4.26
C THR A 183 6.82 -20.82 3.69
N GLY A 184 7.78 -20.43 4.53
CA GLY A 184 9.05 -19.85 4.10
C GLY A 184 8.89 -18.49 3.43
N THR A 185 7.78 -17.78 3.68
CA THR A 185 7.44 -16.52 3.01
C THR A 185 8.00 -15.32 3.78
N PRO A 186 8.72 -14.40 3.13
CA PRO A 186 9.22 -13.16 3.74
C PRO A 186 8.12 -12.32 4.41
N LEU A 187 8.51 -11.56 5.44
CA LEU A 187 7.62 -10.65 6.17
C LEU A 187 7.92 -9.19 5.80
N THR A 188 6.86 -8.44 5.53
CA THR A 188 6.88 -6.98 5.32
C THR A 188 5.98 -6.30 6.36
N GLY A 189 6.28 -5.06 6.71
CA GLY A 189 5.45 -4.23 7.60
C GLY A 189 4.82 -3.06 6.84
N GLY A 190 3.56 -2.79 7.14
CA GLY A 190 2.77 -1.72 6.53
C GLY A 190 1.75 -1.14 7.50
N SER A 191 1.49 0.16 7.39
CA SER A 191 0.60 0.86 8.33
C SER A 191 -0.89 0.77 7.97
N ASP A 192 -1.24 0.46 6.71
CA ASP A 192 -2.61 0.66 6.16
C ASP A 192 -3.11 2.09 6.44
N ALA A 193 -2.18 3.05 6.36
CA ALA A 193 -2.46 4.43 6.67
C ALA A 193 -3.34 5.05 5.60
N HIS A 194 -4.46 5.63 6.02
CA HIS A 194 -5.33 6.45 5.16
C HIS A 194 -5.20 7.95 5.46
N VAL A 195 -4.53 8.27 6.56
CA VAL A 195 -4.19 9.62 7.00
C VAL A 195 -2.78 9.62 7.56
N TRP A 196 -2.10 10.76 7.45
CA TRP A 196 -0.69 10.91 7.82
C TRP A 196 -0.36 10.51 9.27
N LEU A 197 -1.33 10.58 10.21
CA LEU A 197 -1.13 10.17 11.61
C LEU A 197 -0.71 8.69 11.74
N GLN A 198 -1.25 7.83 10.87
CA GLN A 198 -0.99 6.38 10.88
C GLN A 198 0.33 6.03 10.18
N ALA A 199 0.81 6.88 9.26
CA ALA A 199 1.92 6.57 8.35
C ALA A 199 3.22 6.26 9.10
N GLY A 200 3.74 5.04 8.99
CA GLY A 200 4.90 4.55 9.75
C GLY A 200 4.55 3.86 11.07
N ALA A 201 3.28 3.52 11.33
CA ALA A 201 2.88 2.67 12.45
C ALA A 201 3.44 1.23 12.33
N ALA A 202 3.76 0.78 11.12
CA ALA A 202 4.66 -0.33 10.86
C ALA A 202 5.44 -0.07 9.57
N TRP A 203 6.59 -0.71 9.41
CA TRP A 203 7.42 -0.57 8.23
C TRP A 203 8.26 -1.81 7.97
N THR A 204 8.92 -1.82 6.82
CA THR A 204 9.88 -2.84 6.42
C THR A 204 11.27 -2.23 6.37
N GLU A 205 12.24 -2.86 7.03
CA GLU A 205 13.66 -2.63 6.79
C GLU A 205 14.12 -3.56 5.67
N ILE A 206 14.67 -3.02 4.59
CA ILE A 206 15.02 -3.76 3.37
C ILE A 206 16.49 -3.54 3.07
N ASP A 207 17.23 -4.64 2.98
CA ASP A 207 18.63 -4.64 2.55
C ASP A 207 18.68 -4.75 1.02
N ALA A 208 18.44 -3.62 0.37
CA ALA A 208 18.47 -3.45 -1.08
C ALA A 208 19.71 -2.67 -1.51
N GLU A 209 20.27 -3.03 -2.66
CA GLU A 209 21.51 -2.43 -3.19
C GLU A 209 21.29 -1.05 -3.84
N ALA A 210 20.05 -0.71 -4.14
CA ALA A 210 19.64 0.58 -4.70
C ALA A 210 18.20 0.91 -4.30
N ASP A 211 17.80 2.17 -4.50
CA ASP A 211 16.44 2.66 -4.27
C ASP A 211 15.54 2.49 -5.50
N THR A 212 15.66 1.35 -6.19
CA THR A 212 14.86 1.02 -7.37
C THR A 212 13.85 -0.08 -7.05
N PHE A 213 12.77 -0.15 -7.84
CA PHE A 213 11.78 -1.22 -7.71
C PHE A 213 12.43 -2.60 -7.84
N GLU A 214 13.37 -2.76 -8.77
CA GLU A 214 14.05 -4.03 -9.02
C GLU A 214 14.87 -4.48 -7.81
N ALA A 215 15.62 -3.56 -7.19
CA ALA A 215 16.41 -3.87 -6.00
C ALA A 215 15.52 -4.15 -4.79
N LEU A 216 14.45 -3.38 -4.61
CA LEU A 216 13.46 -3.59 -3.55
C LEU A 216 12.76 -4.95 -3.71
N SER A 217 12.23 -5.25 -4.89
CA SER A 217 11.52 -6.49 -5.16
C SER A 217 12.45 -7.68 -5.01
N GLY A 218 13.66 -7.60 -5.56
CA GLY A 218 14.66 -8.65 -5.46
C GLY A 218 15.06 -8.95 -4.01
N ALA A 219 15.25 -7.91 -3.19
CA ALA A 219 15.59 -8.06 -1.77
C ALA A 219 14.44 -8.70 -0.97
N VAL A 220 13.21 -8.21 -1.13
CA VAL A 220 12.05 -8.74 -0.41
C VAL A 220 11.76 -10.19 -0.79
N SER A 221 11.74 -10.52 -2.08
CA SER A 221 11.42 -11.87 -2.56
C SER A 221 12.38 -12.97 -2.08
N VAL A 222 13.61 -12.61 -1.69
CA VAL A 222 14.59 -13.56 -1.11
C VAL A 222 14.75 -13.41 0.40
N GLY A 223 13.90 -12.64 1.05
CA GLY A 223 13.89 -12.48 2.51
C GLY A 223 14.97 -11.57 3.08
N ARG A 224 15.61 -10.70 2.27
CA ARG A 224 16.51 -9.63 2.75
C ARG A 224 15.71 -8.45 3.30
N CYS A 225 14.74 -8.75 4.17
CA CYS A 225 13.88 -7.75 4.78
C CYS A 225 13.39 -8.17 6.17
N ARG A 226 12.94 -7.19 6.96
CA ARG A 226 12.31 -7.41 8.26
C ARG A 226 11.17 -6.42 8.48
N ALA A 227 10.01 -6.95 8.84
CA ALA A 227 8.88 -6.15 9.33
C ALA A 227 9.15 -5.65 10.76
N VAL A 228 8.85 -4.37 11.00
CA VAL A 228 8.96 -3.69 12.29
C VAL A 228 7.65 -2.97 12.59
N VAL A 229 7.15 -3.15 13.80
CA VAL A 229 5.94 -2.47 14.30
C VAL A 229 6.38 -1.34 15.22
N HIS A 230 5.79 -0.16 15.05
CA HIS A 230 6.05 0.97 15.94
C HIS A 230 5.52 0.64 17.35
N HIS A 231 6.25 1.03 18.40
CA HIS A 231 5.83 0.75 19.77
C HIS A 231 4.48 1.37 20.15
N GLU A 232 4.11 2.48 19.50
CA GLU A 232 2.79 3.14 19.62
C GLU A 232 1.85 2.84 18.44
N ALA A 233 2.02 1.70 17.76
CA ALA A 233 1.24 1.40 16.55
C ALA A 233 -0.28 1.44 16.78
N ALA A 234 -0.73 0.96 17.94
CA ALA A 234 -2.14 0.93 18.31
C ALA A 234 -2.72 2.35 18.43
N GLU A 235 -2.05 3.23 19.17
CA GLU A 235 -2.47 4.62 19.39
C GLU A 235 -2.45 5.42 18.09
N LEU A 236 -1.44 5.20 17.24
CA LEU A 236 -1.36 5.83 15.92
C LEU A 236 -2.50 5.38 15.00
N CYS A 237 -2.83 4.08 15.03
CA CYS A 237 -3.94 3.53 14.26
C CYS A 237 -5.30 4.06 14.75
N GLU A 238 -5.50 4.14 16.06
CA GLU A 238 -6.71 4.69 16.69
C GLU A 238 -6.90 6.18 16.34
N SER A 239 -5.87 7.00 16.60
CA SER A 239 -5.89 8.44 16.27
C SER A 239 -6.16 8.68 14.79
N GLY A 240 -5.58 7.84 13.94
CA GLY A 240 -5.83 7.88 12.51
C GLY A 240 -7.25 7.52 12.10
N ALA A 241 -7.84 6.50 12.74
CA ALA A 241 -9.21 6.09 12.49
C ALA A 241 -10.20 7.20 12.89
N GLU A 242 -9.99 7.85 14.04
CA GLU A 242 -10.77 8.99 14.48
C GLU A 242 -10.66 10.18 13.51
N TRP A 243 -9.44 10.53 13.11
CA TRP A 243 -9.22 11.62 12.16
C TRP A 243 -9.85 11.34 10.79
N LYS A 244 -9.71 10.11 10.28
CA LYS A 244 -10.37 9.64 9.06
C LYS A 244 -11.89 9.75 9.17
N ALA A 245 -12.47 9.38 10.31
CA ALA A 245 -13.91 9.50 10.54
C ALA A 245 -14.37 10.96 10.52
N ALA A 246 -13.62 11.87 11.17
CA ALA A 246 -13.91 13.29 11.16
C ALA A 246 -13.84 13.90 9.74
N LEU A 247 -12.80 13.57 8.97
CA LEU A 247 -12.67 14.03 7.57
C LEU A 247 -13.81 13.54 6.68
N LYS A 248 -14.22 12.27 6.85
CA LYS A 248 -15.38 11.73 6.12
C LYS A 248 -16.66 12.46 6.49
N ALA A 249 -16.91 12.68 7.79
CA ALA A 249 -18.09 13.40 8.25
C ALA A 249 -18.15 14.82 7.67
N ALA A 250 -17.03 15.55 7.70
CA ALA A 250 -16.93 16.89 7.11
C ALA A 250 -17.19 16.88 5.59
N HIS A 251 -16.62 15.92 4.86
CA HIS A 251 -16.81 15.81 3.42
C HIS A 251 -18.26 15.50 3.01
N TYR A 252 -18.95 14.63 3.75
CA TYR A 252 -20.33 14.26 3.45
C TYR A 252 -21.36 15.25 3.99
N ALA A 253 -21.02 16.04 5.01
CA ALA A 253 -21.83 17.18 5.46
C ALA A 253 -21.84 18.31 4.43
N PHE A 254 -20.75 18.48 3.67
CA PHE A 254 -20.60 19.50 2.64
C PHE A 254 -20.01 18.89 1.36
N PRO A 255 -20.79 18.11 0.58
CA PRO A 255 -20.31 17.54 -0.67
C PRO A 255 -19.98 18.69 -1.63
N ALA A 256 -18.70 18.93 -1.88
CA ALA A 256 -18.26 19.92 -2.84
C ALA A 256 -18.84 19.58 -4.22
N GLY A 257 -19.70 20.45 -4.76
CA GLY A 257 -19.92 20.51 -6.20
C GLY A 257 -18.57 20.80 -6.88
N ALA A 258 -18.15 19.94 -7.80
CA ALA A 258 -16.85 20.04 -8.48
C ALA A 258 -16.69 21.31 -9.33
N PRO A 259 -15.49 21.61 -9.87
CA PRO A 259 -14.17 21.69 -9.24
C PRO A 259 -13.58 23.12 -9.38
N SER A 260 -12.61 23.49 -8.53
CA SER A 260 -11.57 24.44 -8.96
C SER A 260 -10.26 24.14 -8.25
N ASP A 261 -9.21 24.06 -9.07
CA ASP A 261 -7.83 24.30 -8.65
C ASP A 261 -7.74 25.70 -8.01
N ASP A 262 -6.82 25.86 -7.06
CA ASP A 262 -6.54 27.06 -6.28
C ASP A 262 -7.69 27.63 -5.40
N ALA A 263 -7.63 27.27 -4.12
CA ALA A 263 -7.89 28.22 -3.05
C ALA A 263 -7.05 27.81 -1.83
N GLY A 264 -6.18 28.73 -1.41
CA GLY A 264 -5.35 28.61 -0.22
C GLY A 264 -6.15 28.54 1.08
N GLU A 265 -5.37 28.51 2.16
CA GLU A 265 -5.82 28.66 3.55
C GLU A 265 -6.72 27.56 4.11
N PHE A 266 -6.06 26.56 4.70
CA PHE A 266 -6.34 26.23 6.11
C PHE A 266 -4.98 25.98 6.79
N ALA A 267 -4.30 27.06 7.12
CA ALA A 267 -3.32 27.07 8.18
C ALA A 267 -4.08 27.06 9.52
N HIS A 268 -3.55 26.32 10.49
CA HIS A 268 -4.07 26.10 11.85
C HIS A 268 -5.24 25.11 11.95
N ILE A 269 -4.89 23.82 12.12
CA ILE A 269 -5.13 22.99 13.32
C ILE A 269 -4.11 21.84 13.27
#